data_AF-F5P2G1-F1
#
_entry.id   AF-F5P2G1-F1
#
_cell.length_a   1.000
_cell.length_b   1.000
_cell.length_c   1.000
_cell.angle_alpha   90.00
_cell.angle_beta   90.00
_cell.angle_gamma   90.00
#
_symmetry.space_group_name_H-M   'P 1'
#
loop_
_entity.id
_entity.type
_entity.pdbx_description
1 polymer ?
#
loop_
_entity_poly.entity_id
_entity_poly.type
_entity_poly.pdbx_seq_one_letter_code
_entity_poly.pdbx_strand_id
1 'polypeptide(L)'
;MITDVWKYRGKSSGDLRGLTNKLDYLQQLGVNALWISAPFEQIHGWVGGGTKGDFPHYAYHGYYTQDWTNLDANMGNEADLRTLVDSAHQRGIRILFDVVMNHTSYATLADMQEYQFGALYLSGDEVKKTLGERWSDWKPAAGQTWHSFNDYINFSDKTGWDKWWGKNWIRTDIGDYDNPGFDDLTMSLAFLPDIKTESTTASGLPVFYKNKTDTHAKVIEGFTPRDYLTHWLSQWVRDYGIDGFRVDTAKHVELPAWQQLKTEASSALREWKKLTPTKH
;
A
#
# COMPACT_ATOMS: atom_id res chain seq x y z
N MET A 1 -9.73 -19.50 -0.76
CA MET A 1 -10.87 -18.53 -0.73
C MET A 1 -10.29 -17.14 -0.89
N ILE A 2 -10.94 -16.26 -1.64
CA ILE A 2 -10.59 -14.82 -1.72
C ILE A 2 -11.41 -14.13 -0.65
N THR A 3 -10.77 -13.42 0.28
CA THR A 3 -11.48 -12.65 1.30
C THR A 3 -10.92 -11.25 1.36
N ASP A 4 -11.77 -10.27 1.08
CA ASP A 4 -11.46 -8.88 1.39
C ASP A 4 -11.56 -8.66 2.90
N VAL A 5 -10.48 -8.14 3.47
CA VAL A 5 -10.37 -7.85 4.89
C VAL A 5 -10.25 -6.34 5.02
N TRP A 6 -11.38 -5.65 5.20
CA TRP A 6 -11.38 -4.24 5.58
C TRP A 6 -12.56 -3.83 6.48
N LYS A 7 -12.32 -2.86 7.39
CA LYS A 7 -13.33 -2.32 8.31
C LYS A 7 -13.77 -0.91 7.94
N TYR A 8 -15.06 -0.75 7.59
CA TYR A 8 -15.72 0.56 7.56
C TYR A 8 -16.58 0.78 8.82
N ARG A 9 -16.40 1.91 9.52
CA ARG A 9 -17.33 2.43 10.55
C ARG A 9 -17.85 1.39 11.57
N GLY A 10 -16.97 0.49 12.03
CA GLY A 10 -17.32 -0.43 13.11
C GLY A 10 -18.41 -1.46 12.80
N LYS A 11 -18.76 -1.70 11.52
CA LYS A 11 -19.80 -2.66 11.13
C LYS A 11 -19.37 -3.57 9.97
N SER A 12 -18.56 -4.59 10.26
CA SER A 12 -18.63 -5.95 9.68
C SER A 12 -17.41 -6.78 10.09
N SER A 13 -17.49 -8.10 9.89
CA SER A 13 -16.47 -9.14 10.13
C SER A 13 -15.23 -9.09 9.21
N GLY A 14 -14.92 -7.94 8.61
CA GLY A 14 -13.86 -7.76 7.62
C GLY A 14 -12.51 -7.37 8.23
N ASP A 15 -12.09 -7.97 9.33
CA ASP A 15 -10.76 -7.73 9.91
C ASP A 15 -10.04 -9.06 10.19
N LEU A 16 -8.74 -9.02 10.53
CA LEU A 16 -7.94 -10.22 10.74
C LEU A 16 -8.50 -11.12 11.85
N ARG A 17 -9.12 -10.52 12.88
CA ARG A 17 -9.83 -11.25 13.94
C ARG A 17 -11.09 -11.92 13.41
N GLY A 18 -11.87 -11.21 12.61
CA GLY A 18 -13.04 -11.73 11.91
C GLY A 18 -12.69 -12.96 11.07
N LEU A 19 -11.60 -12.89 10.31
CA LEU A 19 -11.10 -14.02 9.51
C LEU A 19 -10.62 -15.18 10.40
N THR A 20 -9.88 -14.88 11.47
CA THR A 20 -9.43 -15.87 12.47
C THR A 20 -10.61 -16.66 13.04
N ASN A 21 -11.69 -15.97 13.40
CA ASN A 21 -12.92 -16.57 13.95
C ASN A 21 -13.66 -17.48 12.96
N LYS A 22 -13.30 -17.46 11.67
CA LYS A 22 -13.89 -18.30 10.63
C LYS A 22 -13.03 -19.50 10.24
N LEU A 23 -11.82 -19.64 10.78
CA LEU A 23 -10.90 -20.71 10.38
C LEU A 23 -11.46 -22.12 10.57
N ASP A 24 -12.22 -22.38 11.65
CA ASP A 24 -12.86 -23.69 11.87
C ASP A 24 -13.91 -24.00 10.79
N TYR A 25 -14.73 -23.00 10.45
CA TYR A 25 -15.71 -23.11 9.38
C TYR A 25 -15.03 -23.35 8.02
N LEU A 26 -13.94 -22.62 7.74
CA LEU A 26 -13.17 -22.75 6.51
C LEU A 26 -12.50 -24.14 6.41
N GLN A 27 -11.97 -24.65 7.52
CA GLN A 27 -11.41 -26.00 7.57
C GLN A 27 -12.48 -27.06 7.30
N GLN A 28 -13.68 -26.92 7.88
CA GLN A 28 -14.81 -27.85 7.62
C GLN A 28 -15.24 -27.87 6.15
N LEU A 29 -15.09 -26.76 5.43
CA LEU A 29 -15.32 -26.68 3.99
C LEU A 29 -14.17 -27.29 3.15
N GLY A 30 -13.08 -27.73 3.78
CA GLY A 30 -11.90 -28.27 3.10
C GLY A 30 -10.95 -27.20 2.55
N VAL A 31 -11.06 -25.94 3.00
CA VAL A 31 -10.11 -24.89 2.62
C VAL A 31 -8.75 -25.18 3.24
N ASN A 32 -7.69 -25.16 2.43
CA ASN A 32 -6.30 -25.33 2.86
C ASN A 32 -5.40 -24.13 2.50
N ALA A 33 -5.97 -23.06 1.94
CA ALA A 33 -5.28 -21.81 1.65
C ALA A 33 -6.24 -20.61 1.66
N LEU A 34 -5.78 -19.51 2.27
CA LEU A 34 -6.43 -18.20 2.26
C LEU A 34 -5.55 -17.22 1.52
N TRP A 35 -6.16 -16.48 0.60
CA TRP A 35 -5.55 -15.30 0.00
C TRP A 35 -6.30 -14.08 0.55
N ILE A 36 -5.55 -13.21 1.22
CA ILE A 36 -6.06 -11.96 1.81
C ILE A 36 -5.59 -10.75 1.00
N SER A 37 -6.37 -9.67 1.02
CA SER A 37 -5.99 -8.37 0.46
C SER A 37 -4.63 -7.90 0.99
N ALA A 38 -3.94 -7.03 0.25
CA ALA A 38 -2.61 -6.56 0.63
C ALA A 38 -2.67 -5.93 2.04
N PRO A 39 -1.96 -6.49 3.03
CA PRO A 39 -2.15 -6.09 4.41
C PRO A 39 -1.32 -4.87 4.82
N PHE A 40 -0.64 -4.25 3.86
CA PHE A 40 0.25 -3.12 4.05
C PHE A 40 -0.55 -1.84 4.26
N GLU A 41 0.00 -0.89 4.99
CA GLU A 41 -0.63 0.41 5.20
C GLU A 41 -1.00 1.08 3.88
N GLN A 42 -2.29 1.37 3.70
CA GLN A 42 -2.83 2.07 2.55
C GLN A 42 -2.97 3.57 2.83
N ILE A 43 -3.16 4.37 1.78
CA ILE A 43 -3.43 5.82 1.91
C ILE A 43 -4.58 6.13 2.85
N HIS A 44 -4.48 7.29 3.51
CA HIS A 44 -5.51 7.77 4.41
C HIS A 44 -6.55 8.63 3.70
N GLY A 45 -7.75 8.66 4.26
CA GLY A 45 -8.85 9.44 3.67
C GLY A 45 -9.36 8.80 2.38
N TRP A 46 -9.65 9.62 1.38
CA TRP A 46 -10.38 9.21 0.19
C TRP A 46 -9.83 9.91 -1.06
N VAL A 47 -10.12 9.31 -2.21
CA VAL A 47 -10.04 9.92 -3.54
C VAL A 47 -11.44 9.99 -4.17
N GLY A 48 -11.61 10.74 -5.24
CA GLY A 48 -12.88 10.70 -5.99
C GLY A 48 -13.03 9.36 -6.71
N GLY A 49 -14.11 8.63 -6.42
CA GLY A 49 -14.48 7.38 -7.10
C GLY A 49 -15.45 7.60 -8.25
N GLY A 50 -15.60 6.59 -9.11
CA GLY A 50 -16.45 6.69 -10.30
C GLY A 50 -15.82 7.54 -11.41
N THR A 51 -16.54 7.73 -12.52
CA THR A 51 -15.99 8.42 -13.70
C THR A 51 -15.88 9.93 -13.49
N LYS A 52 -16.66 10.49 -12.56
CA LYS A 52 -16.72 11.95 -12.33
C LYS A 52 -16.48 12.35 -10.87
N GLY A 53 -15.96 11.45 -10.02
CA GLY A 53 -15.83 11.71 -8.59
C GLY A 53 -17.19 11.63 -7.89
N ASP A 54 -17.98 10.62 -8.24
CA ASP A 54 -19.37 10.42 -7.83
C ASP A 54 -19.50 10.12 -6.32
N PHE A 55 -18.46 9.55 -5.70
CA PHE A 55 -18.44 9.19 -4.28
C PHE A 55 -17.00 9.25 -3.72
N PRO A 56 -16.80 9.33 -2.39
CA PRO A 56 -15.47 9.21 -1.81
C PRO A 56 -15.06 7.73 -1.82
N HIS A 57 -13.98 7.41 -2.52
CA HIS A 57 -13.43 6.05 -2.62
C HIS A 57 -12.23 5.90 -1.70
N TYR A 58 -12.24 4.82 -0.91
CA TYR A 58 -11.23 4.52 0.11
C TYR A 58 -10.42 3.31 -0.33
N ALA A 59 -9.21 3.15 0.20
CA ALA A 59 -8.29 2.07 -0.16
C ALA A 59 -8.66 0.69 0.44
N TYR A 60 -9.95 0.41 0.65
CA TYR A 60 -10.41 -0.83 1.30
C TYR A 60 -10.02 -2.11 0.55
N HIS A 61 -9.66 -2.01 -0.72
CA HIS A 61 -9.30 -3.11 -1.60
C HIS A 61 -7.81 -3.49 -1.50
N GLY A 62 -6.96 -2.69 -0.85
CA GLY A 62 -5.53 -3.00 -0.67
C GLY A 62 -4.65 -2.76 -1.90
N TYR A 63 -5.01 -1.83 -2.80
CA TYR A 63 -4.22 -1.53 -4.01
C TYR A 63 -3.66 -0.09 -4.04
N TYR A 64 -3.78 0.67 -2.96
CA TYR A 64 -3.24 2.02 -2.82
C TYR A 64 -2.25 2.06 -1.65
N THR A 65 -1.15 1.32 -1.80
CA THR A 65 -0.15 1.17 -0.73
C THR A 65 0.58 2.48 -0.48
N GLN A 66 0.76 2.79 0.80
CA GLN A 66 1.52 3.94 1.31
C GLN A 66 2.78 3.49 2.05
N ASP A 67 2.71 2.41 2.83
CA ASP A 67 3.89 1.86 3.52
C ASP A 67 3.84 0.33 3.59
N TRP A 68 4.79 -0.33 2.91
CA TRP A 68 4.94 -1.80 2.92
C TRP A 68 5.45 -2.35 4.24
N THR A 69 5.93 -1.52 5.15
CA THR A 69 6.57 -1.96 6.41
C THR A 69 5.62 -1.99 7.60
N ASN A 70 4.42 -1.42 7.43
CA ASN A 70 3.38 -1.37 8.45
C ASN A 70 2.14 -2.17 8.02
N LEU A 71 1.44 -2.73 9.00
CA LEU A 71 0.13 -3.34 8.79
C LEU A 71 -0.94 -2.24 8.69
N ASP A 72 -1.89 -2.36 7.76
CA ASP A 72 -3.02 -1.43 7.69
C ASP A 72 -3.86 -1.50 8.97
N ALA A 73 -3.98 -0.36 9.65
CA ALA A 73 -4.69 -0.25 10.92
C ALA A 73 -6.19 -0.60 10.82
N ASN A 74 -6.78 -0.55 9.62
CA ASN A 74 -8.16 -0.97 9.39
C ASN A 74 -8.33 -2.50 9.38
N MET A 75 -7.25 -3.26 9.17
CA MET A 75 -7.26 -4.73 9.17
C MET A 75 -7.00 -5.32 10.56
N GLY A 76 -6.33 -4.58 11.44
CA GLY A 76 -6.02 -5.01 12.79
C GLY A 76 -4.65 -4.51 13.24
N ASN A 77 -4.00 -5.29 14.10
CA ASN A 77 -2.60 -5.09 14.50
C ASN A 77 -1.77 -6.34 14.23
N GLU A 78 -0.46 -6.24 14.39
CA GLU A 78 0.49 -7.34 14.17
C GLU A 78 0.22 -8.58 15.03
N ALA A 79 -0.31 -8.41 16.25
CA ALA A 79 -0.68 -9.54 17.09
C ALA A 79 -1.91 -10.29 16.53
N ASP A 80 -2.85 -9.57 15.92
CA ASP A 80 -3.98 -10.17 15.20
C ASP A 80 -3.51 -10.93 13.96
N LEU A 81 -2.56 -10.37 13.21
CA LEU A 81 -1.94 -11.07 12.07
C LEU A 81 -1.23 -12.35 12.52
N ARG A 82 -0.42 -12.28 13.57
CA ARG A 82 0.27 -13.45 14.12
C ARG A 82 -0.71 -14.52 14.57
N THR A 83 -1.80 -14.11 15.23
CA THR A 83 -2.86 -15.02 15.67
C THR A 83 -3.54 -15.69 14.49
N LEU A 84 -3.86 -14.95 13.43
CA LEU A 84 -4.44 -15.50 12.20
C LEU A 84 -3.52 -16.55 11.58
N VAL A 85 -2.25 -16.21 11.36
CA VAL A 85 -1.29 -17.10 10.69
C VAL A 85 -1.04 -18.36 11.51
N ASP A 86 -0.75 -18.21 12.81
CA ASP A 86 -0.52 -19.36 13.70
C ASP A 86 -1.75 -20.28 13.77
N SER A 87 -2.95 -19.69 13.86
CA SER A 87 -4.20 -20.46 13.94
C SER A 87 -4.53 -21.15 12.60
N ALA A 88 -4.18 -20.52 11.47
CA ALA A 88 -4.37 -21.09 10.15
C ALA A 88 -3.41 -22.27 9.93
N HIS A 89 -2.12 -22.11 10.25
CA HIS A 89 -1.12 -23.18 10.15
C HIS A 89 -1.50 -24.39 11.00
N GLN A 90 -1.96 -24.21 12.25
CA GLN A 90 -2.46 -25.31 13.10
C GLN A 90 -3.59 -26.15 12.44
N ARG A 91 -4.29 -25.57 11.46
CA ARG A 91 -5.38 -26.22 10.71
C ARG A 91 -4.95 -26.74 9.35
N GLY A 92 -3.67 -26.63 8.99
CA GLY A 92 -3.14 -26.94 7.67
C GLY A 92 -3.56 -25.93 6.59
N ILE A 93 -3.90 -24.70 6.99
CA ILE A 93 -4.32 -23.62 6.11
C ILE A 93 -3.16 -22.67 5.86
N ARG A 94 -2.75 -22.53 4.59
CA ARG A 94 -1.71 -21.58 4.16
C ARG A 94 -2.25 -20.17 4.05
N ILE A 95 -1.41 -19.17 4.31
CA ILE A 95 -1.75 -17.75 4.14
C ILE A 95 -0.96 -17.16 2.98
N LEU A 96 -1.66 -16.57 2.03
CA LEU A 96 -1.10 -15.81 0.91
C LEU A 96 -1.50 -14.34 1.06
N PHE A 97 -0.53 -13.45 0.88
CA PHE A 97 -0.82 -12.01 0.75
C PHE A 97 -0.98 -11.65 -0.71
N ASP A 98 -1.90 -10.73 -0.99
CA ASP A 98 -1.80 -9.92 -2.19
C ASP A 98 -0.57 -9.01 -2.10
N VAL A 99 0.13 -8.83 -3.21
CA VAL A 99 1.28 -7.91 -3.29
C VAL A 99 1.20 -7.07 -4.55
N VAL A 100 1.43 -5.77 -4.35
CA VAL A 100 1.50 -4.76 -5.41
C VAL A 100 2.92 -4.20 -5.42
N MET A 101 3.66 -4.49 -6.48
CA MET A 101 5.00 -3.91 -6.72
C MET A 101 5.01 -2.88 -7.84
N ASN A 102 3.92 -2.80 -8.62
CA ASN A 102 3.86 -1.91 -9.77
C ASN A 102 3.74 -0.45 -9.38
N HIS A 103 2.82 -0.14 -8.47
CA HIS A 103 2.43 1.23 -8.18
C HIS A 103 2.31 1.46 -6.69
N THR A 104 2.30 2.74 -6.33
CA THR A 104 2.06 3.20 -4.96
C THR A 104 0.56 3.47 -4.76
N SER A 105 0.18 4.75 -4.74
CA SER A 105 -1.16 5.23 -4.43
C SER A 105 -1.32 6.67 -4.93
N TYR A 106 -2.56 7.14 -5.01
CA TYR A 106 -2.83 8.54 -5.29
C TYR A 106 -2.45 9.44 -4.12
N ALA A 107 -2.13 10.70 -4.40
CA ALA A 107 -2.02 11.71 -3.36
C ALA A 107 -3.41 12.06 -2.81
N THR A 108 -3.60 11.89 -1.50
CA THR A 108 -4.83 12.28 -0.80
C THR A 108 -4.62 13.59 -0.04
N LEU A 109 -5.71 14.31 0.20
CA LEU A 109 -5.68 15.48 1.08
C LEU A 109 -5.21 15.13 2.50
N ALA A 110 -5.56 13.93 3.00
CA ALA A 110 -5.16 13.49 4.33
C ALA A 110 -3.64 13.36 4.42
N ASP A 111 -3.06 12.60 3.49
CA ASP A 111 -1.63 12.29 3.48
C ASP A 111 -0.78 13.52 3.15
N MET A 112 -1.24 14.39 2.24
CA MET A 112 -0.59 15.67 1.97
C MET A 112 -0.51 16.53 3.23
N GLN A 113 -1.61 16.59 4.00
CA GLN A 113 -1.66 17.35 5.24
C GLN A 113 -0.75 16.75 6.32
N GLU A 114 -0.85 15.44 6.53
CA GLU A 114 -0.15 14.72 7.59
C GLU A 114 1.36 14.64 7.36
N TYR A 115 1.76 14.25 6.15
CA TYR A 115 3.15 14.02 5.80
C TYR A 115 3.81 15.20 5.09
N GLN A 116 3.10 16.32 4.96
CA GLN A 116 3.63 17.61 4.50
C GLN A 116 4.31 17.57 3.12
N PHE A 117 3.63 16.95 2.15
CA PHE A 117 4.05 16.93 0.75
C PHE A 117 2.97 17.54 -0.16
N GLY A 118 3.35 17.79 -1.41
CA GLY A 118 2.50 18.42 -2.41
C GLY A 118 2.38 19.93 -2.19
N ALA A 119 1.53 20.56 -2.99
CA ALA A 119 1.31 22.00 -2.95
C ALA A 119 -0.16 22.33 -3.23
N LEU A 120 -0.67 23.37 -2.58
CA LEU A 120 -1.98 23.94 -2.84
C LEU A 120 -1.86 25.28 -3.55
N TYR A 121 -2.86 25.66 -4.33
CA TYR A 121 -3.02 27.04 -4.80
C TYR A 121 -3.46 27.99 -3.67
N LEU A 122 -4.03 27.43 -2.60
CA LEU A 122 -4.52 28.15 -1.43
C LEU A 122 -3.38 28.44 -0.45
N SER A 123 -3.47 29.54 0.29
CA SER A 123 -2.49 29.90 1.33
C SER A 123 -3.12 30.55 2.56
N GLY A 124 -2.43 30.45 3.70
CA GLY A 124 -2.86 31.07 4.97
C GLY A 124 -4.28 30.66 5.39
N ASP A 125 -5.08 31.63 5.81
CA ASP A 125 -6.45 31.42 6.30
C ASP A 125 -7.39 30.82 5.24
N GLU A 126 -7.07 30.95 3.95
CA GLU A 126 -7.88 30.40 2.86
C GLU A 126 -7.89 28.87 2.87
N VAL A 127 -6.77 28.24 3.23
CA VAL A 127 -6.68 26.77 3.35
C VAL A 127 -7.71 26.28 4.36
N LYS A 128 -7.74 26.87 5.56
CA LYS A 128 -8.66 26.49 6.63
C LYS A 128 -10.11 26.81 6.26
N LYS A 129 -10.37 27.92 5.56
CA LYS A 129 -11.71 28.28 5.10
C LYS A 129 -12.25 27.28 4.07
N THR A 130 -11.39 26.79 3.18
CA THR A 130 -11.80 25.94 2.04
C THR A 130 -11.76 24.46 2.39
N LEU A 131 -10.65 23.97 2.97
CA LEU A 131 -10.43 22.54 3.28
C LEU A 131 -10.77 22.17 4.73
N GLY A 132 -10.94 23.16 5.60
CA GLY A 132 -11.14 22.93 7.04
C GLY A 132 -9.85 22.67 7.80
N GLU A 133 -9.98 22.36 9.09
CA GLU A 133 -8.85 22.01 9.97
C GLU A 133 -8.25 20.65 9.62
N ARG A 134 -9.11 19.70 9.23
CA ARG A 134 -8.73 18.36 8.75
C ARG A 134 -9.13 18.28 7.29
N TRP A 135 -8.15 18.24 6.38
CA TRP A 135 -8.45 18.33 4.95
C TRP A 135 -9.28 17.15 4.44
N SER A 136 -9.20 15.99 5.10
CA SER A 136 -10.03 14.82 4.81
C SER A 136 -11.52 14.99 5.13
N ASP A 137 -11.90 16.01 5.91
CA ASP A 137 -13.29 16.34 6.20
C ASP A 137 -13.95 17.18 5.08
N TRP A 138 -13.16 17.63 4.08
CA TRP A 138 -13.68 18.35 2.92
C TRP A 138 -14.75 17.52 2.21
N LYS A 139 -15.79 18.20 1.71
CA LYS A 139 -16.89 17.60 0.95
C LYS A 139 -17.25 18.51 -0.21
N PRO A 140 -17.69 17.95 -1.35
CA PRO A 140 -18.15 18.76 -2.46
C PRO A 140 -19.33 19.64 -2.06
N ALA A 141 -19.27 20.93 -2.43
CA ALA A 141 -20.40 21.84 -2.37
C ALA A 141 -21.41 21.55 -3.51
N ALA A 142 -22.53 22.28 -3.52
CA ALA A 142 -23.49 22.19 -4.61
C ALA A 142 -22.81 22.48 -5.97
N GLY A 143 -22.92 21.54 -6.91
CA GLY A 143 -22.28 21.63 -8.23
C GLY A 143 -20.85 21.09 -8.30
N GLN A 144 -20.24 20.68 -7.18
CA GLN A 144 -18.95 20.01 -7.13
C GLN A 144 -19.09 18.49 -7.03
N THR A 145 -18.00 17.78 -7.29
CA THR A 145 -17.88 16.33 -7.09
C THR A 145 -16.68 16.02 -6.19
N TRP A 146 -16.48 14.76 -5.82
CA TRP A 146 -15.29 14.33 -5.08
C TRP A 146 -14.00 14.40 -5.91
N HIS A 147 -14.03 14.81 -7.18
CA HIS A 147 -12.81 15.21 -7.91
C HIS A 147 -12.50 16.70 -7.76
N SER A 148 -13.45 17.54 -7.35
CA SER A 148 -13.25 19.00 -7.27
C SER A 148 -12.21 19.42 -6.22
N PHE A 149 -11.78 18.53 -5.32
CA PHE A 149 -10.65 18.86 -4.45
C PHE A 149 -9.33 19.03 -5.22
N ASN A 150 -9.19 18.38 -6.38
CA ASN A 150 -8.03 18.50 -7.25
C ASN A 150 -7.83 19.94 -7.74
N ASP A 151 -8.91 20.72 -7.84
CA ASP A 151 -8.87 22.13 -8.26
C ASP A 151 -8.06 23.01 -7.28
N TYR A 152 -7.86 22.54 -6.04
CA TYR A 152 -7.07 23.24 -5.02
C TYR A 152 -5.60 22.84 -5.00
N ILE A 153 -5.23 21.77 -5.72
CA ILE A 153 -3.89 21.17 -5.70
C ILE A 153 -3.08 21.69 -6.89
N ASN A 154 -1.90 22.25 -6.60
CA ASN A 154 -0.95 22.63 -7.63
C ASN A 154 -0.09 21.42 -8.00
N PHE A 155 -0.57 20.60 -8.94
CA PHE A 155 0.16 19.42 -9.42
C PHE A 155 1.48 19.76 -10.14
N SER A 156 1.69 21.00 -10.59
CA SER A 156 2.92 21.41 -11.28
C SER A 156 4.03 21.91 -10.34
N ASP A 157 3.78 22.03 -9.03
CA ASP A 157 4.78 22.55 -8.09
C ASP A 157 5.92 21.55 -7.82
N LYS A 158 7.09 21.83 -8.38
CA LYS A 158 8.25 20.94 -8.26
C LYS A 158 8.71 20.75 -6.81
N THR A 159 8.64 21.79 -5.98
CA THR A 159 9.21 21.78 -4.63
C THR A 159 8.31 21.06 -3.63
N GLY A 160 7.00 21.21 -3.77
CA GLY A 160 6.00 20.50 -2.97
C GLY A 160 6.03 19.00 -3.27
N TRP A 161 6.07 18.64 -4.55
CA TRP A 161 6.01 17.24 -4.97
C TRP A 161 7.32 16.47 -4.79
N ASP A 162 8.48 17.12 -4.80
CA ASP A 162 9.77 16.46 -4.46
C ASP A 162 9.79 15.89 -3.03
N LYS A 163 8.91 16.38 -2.14
CA LYS A 163 8.77 15.90 -0.76
C LYS A 163 7.95 14.61 -0.62
N TRP A 164 7.34 14.11 -1.69
CA TRP A 164 6.48 12.93 -1.65
C TRP A 164 7.32 11.64 -1.70
N TRP A 165 7.30 10.87 -2.79
CA TRP A 165 8.13 9.66 -2.92
C TRP A 165 9.60 9.94 -3.26
N GLY A 166 9.91 11.11 -3.83
CA GLY A 166 11.21 11.41 -4.42
C GLY A 166 11.41 10.80 -5.81
N LYS A 167 12.14 11.50 -6.69
CA LYS A 167 12.25 11.19 -8.12
C LYS A 167 12.85 9.82 -8.47
N ASN A 168 13.61 9.23 -7.55
CA ASN A 168 14.21 7.92 -7.77
C ASN A 168 13.22 6.78 -7.55
N TRP A 169 12.08 7.03 -6.91
CA TRP A 169 11.10 6.00 -6.56
C TRP A 169 10.01 5.76 -7.61
N ILE A 170 9.40 6.84 -8.11
CA ILE A 170 8.20 6.73 -8.96
C ILE A 170 8.32 7.56 -10.24
N ARG A 171 7.45 7.26 -11.20
CA ARG A 171 7.12 8.06 -12.38
C ARG A 171 5.64 8.46 -12.34
N THR A 172 5.33 9.70 -12.69
CA THR A 172 4.00 10.31 -12.68
C THR A 172 4.05 11.64 -13.44
N ASP A 173 2.89 12.14 -13.90
CA ASP A 173 2.73 13.43 -14.58
C ASP A 173 2.65 14.64 -13.62
N ILE A 174 2.94 14.40 -12.34
CA ILE A 174 2.93 15.40 -11.27
C ILE A 174 4.35 15.96 -11.06
N GLY A 175 4.46 17.25 -10.77
CA GLY A 175 5.69 17.90 -10.30
C GLY A 175 6.83 17.86 -11.32
N ASP A 176 7.97 17.31 -10.90
CA ASP A 176 9.18 17.17 -11.72
C ASP A 176 9.66 15.70 -11.77
N TYR A 177 8.71 14.78 -11.64
CA TYR A 177 8.94 13.34 -11.77
C TYR A 177 9.16 12.96 -13.24
N ASP A 178 9.76 11.78 -13.46
CA ASP A 178 9.80 11.20 -14.80
C ASP A 178 8.37 10.94 -15.27
N ASN A 179 8.05 11.32 -16.52
CA ASN A 179 6.73 11.07 -17.08
C ASN A 179 6.51 9.56 -17.30
N PRO A 180 5.27 9.06 -17.10
CA PRO A 180 4.94 7.69 -17.47
C PRO A 180 5.15 7.43 -18.97
N GLY A 181 5.61 6.23 -19.30
CA GLY A 181 5.69 5.76 -20.67
C GLY A 181 4.35 5.24 -21.21
N PHE A 182 4.41 4.54 -22.34
CA PHE A 182 3.24 4.01 -23.04
C PHE A 182 3.26 2.49 -23.18
N ASP A 183 4.33 1.83 -22.72
CA ASP A 183 4.42 0.37 -22.71
C ASP A 183 3.95 -0.21 -21.37
N ASP A 184 3.74 -1.52 -21.33
CA ASP A 184 3.23 -2.21 -20.14
C ASP A 184 4.14 -1.98 -18.91
N LEU A 185 5.44 -1.73 -19.05
CA LEU A 185 6.38 -1.66 -17.93
C LEU A 185 6.57 -0.26 -17.34
N THR A 186 6.15 0.78 -18.06
CA THR A 186 6.45 2.18 -17.68
C THR A 186 5.22 3.09 -17.67
N MET A 187 4.05 2.58 -18.08
CA MET A 187 2.81 3.35 -18.04
C MET A 187 2.23 3.46 -16.63
N SER A 188 1.52 4.55 -16.36
CA SER A 188 0.68 4.66 -15.16
C SER A 188 -0.65 3.95 -15.37
N LEU A 189 -0.93 2.95 -14.54
CA LEU A 189 -2.22 2.25 -14.53
C LEU A 189 -3.28 3.10 -13.84
N ALA A 190 -4.27 3.56 -14.61
CA ALA A 190 -5.33 4.42 -14.10
C ALA A 190 -4.79 5.62 -13.29
N PHE A 191 -3.73 6.26 -13.80
CA PHE A 191 -3.05 7.41 -13.17
C PHE A 191 -2.33 7.10 -11.85
N LEU A 192 -2.21 5.83 -11.44
CA LEU A 192 -1.41 5.48 -10.27
C LEU A 192 0.08 5.75 -10.55
N PRO A 193 0.81 6.38 -9.61
CA PRO A 193 2.24 6.56 -9.76
C PRO A 193 2.94 5.21 -9.80
N ASP A 194 3.71 5.03 -10.86
CA ASP A 194 4.34 3.77 -11.20
C ASP A 194 5.74 3.72 -10.60
N ILE A 195 6.07 2.62 -9.92
CA ILE A 195 7.33 2.45 -9.20
C ILE A 195 8.41 2.07 -10.20
N LYS A 196 9.58 2.70 -10.10
CA LYS A 196 10.71 2.43 -10.99
C LYS A 196 11.46 1.16 -10.56
N THR A 197 10.80 0.01 -10.57
CA THR A 197 11.39 -1.28 -10.19
C THR A 197 12.59 -1.61 -11.06
N GLU A 198 12.58 -1.24 -12.34
CA GLU A 198 13.68 -1.47 -13.26
C GLU A 198 14.93 -0.63 -12.97
N SER A 199 14.82 0.42 -12.14
CA SER A 199 15.92 1.32 -11.83
C SER A 199 17.07 0.62 -11.11
N THR A 200 18.30 0.93 -11.54
CA THR A 200 19.55 0.49 -10.90
C THR A 200 20.14 1.56 -9.98
N THR A 201 19.45 2.68 -9.80
CA THR A 201 19.93 3.80 -8.99
C THR A 201 19.40 3.67 -7.56
N ALA A 202 20.29 3.83 -6.58
CA ALA A 202 19.90 3.86 -5.18
C ALA A 202 18.88 4.99 -4.93
N SER A 203 17.76 4.66 -4.30
CA SER A 203 16.65 5.60 -4.13
C SER A 203 16.62 6.27 -2.76
N GLY A 204 17.23 5.66 -1.74
CA GLY A 204 16.96 6.00 -0.34
C GLY A 204 15.52 5.64 0.05
N LEU A 205 15.07 6.07 1.23
CA LEU A 205 13.65 5.93 1.60
C LEU A 205 12.79 6.96 0.87
N PRO A 206 11.48 6.70 0.69
CA PRO A 206 10.53 7.71 0.23
C PRO A 206 10.64 9.00 1.05
N VAL A 207 10.66 10.15 0.39
CA VAL A 207 10.99 11.42 1.06
C VAL A 207 10.01 11.78 2.18
N PHE A 208 8.72 11.48 2.00
CA PHE A 208 7.69 11.75 3.00
C PHE A 208 7.84 10.92 4.28
N TYR A 209 8.59 9.80 4.24
CA TYR A 209 8.84 8.98 5.43
C TYR A 209 9.58 9.75 6.53
N LYS A 210 10.28 10.84 6.21
CA LYS A 210 10.87 11.74 7.23
C LYS A 210 9.83 12.31 8.21
N ASN A 211 8.58 12.42 7.77
CA ASN A 211 7.44 12.91 8.55
C ASN A 211 6.54 11.77 9.04
N LYS A 212 6.81 10.52 8.66
CA LYS A 212 6.09 9.33 9.09
C LYS A 212 6.87 8.63 10.21
N THR A 213 6.53 8.94 11.46
CA THR A 213 7.33 8.48 12.62
C THR A 213 7.13 7.01 13.00
N ASP A 214 6.03 6.41 12.53
CA ASP A 214 5.62 5.04 12.80
C ASP A 214 6.07 4.04 11.72
N THR A 215 6.74 4.49 10.65
CA THR A 215 7.29 3.58 9.64
C THR A 215 8.37 2.68 10.24
N HIS A 216 8.32 1.40 9.91
CA HIS A 216 9.39 0.45 10.25
C HIS A 216 10.55 0.49 9.24
N ALA A 217 10.42 1.23 8.15
CA ALA A 217 11.45 1.36 7.13
C ALA A 217 12.76 1.93 7.69
N LYS A 218 13.88 1.34 7.26
CA LYS A 218 15.24 1.80 7.57
C LYS A 218 16.02 1.99 6.28
N VAL A 219 16.88 3.00 6.25
CA VAL A 219 17.79 3.23 5.12
C VAL A 219 18.73 2.03 5.01
N ILE A 220 18.80 1.46 3.82
CA ILE A 220 19.79 0.45 3.46
C ILE A 220 20.60 1.02 2.29
N GLU A 221 21.91 1.14 2.51
CA GLU A 221 22.82 1.76 1.53
C GLU A 221 22.80 0.97 0.21
N GLY A 222 22.71 1.70 -0.90
CA GLY A 222 22.71 1.12 -2.24
C GLY A 222 21.37 0.54 -2.71
N PHE A 223 20.36 0.41 -1.84
CA PHE A 223 19.07 -0.15 -2.25
C PHE A 223 18.35 0.73 -3.28
N THR A 224 17.94 0.08 -4.35
CA THR A 224 17.00 0.59 -5.37
C THR A 224 15.55 0.45 -4.88
N PRO A 225 14.55 1.03 -5.57
CA PRO A 225 13.14 0.83 -5.23
C PRO A 225 12.74 -0.64 -5.16
N ARG A 226 13.24 -1.45 -6.11
CA ARG A 226 13.01 -2.90 -6.15
C ARG A 226 13.58 -3.59 -4.92
N ASP A 227 14.82 -3.29 -4.55
CA ASP A 227 15.48 -3.93 -3.41
C ASP A 227 14.71 -3.66 -2.11
N TYR A 228 14.23 -2.43 -1.91
CA TYR A 228 13.37 -2.12 -0.77
C TYR A 228 12.07 -2.91 -0.81
N LEU A 229 11.35 -2.93 -1.94
CA LEU A 229 10.09 -3.67 -2.05
C LEU A 229 10.27 -5.17 -1.77
N THR A 230 11.26 -5.82 -2.39
CA THR A 230 11.47 -7.26 -2.20
C THR A 230 11.94 -7.57 -0.79
N HIS A 231 12.77 -6.70 -0.20
CA HIS A 231 13.21 -6.82 1.17
C HIS A 231 12.05 -6.73 2.16
N TRP A 232 11.23 -5.68 2.07
CA TRP A 232 10.09 -5.47 2.96
C TRP A 232 9.04 -6.57 2.83
N LEU A 233 8.68 -6.97 1.60
CA LEU A 233 7.75 -8.07 1.38
C LEU A 233 8.29 -9.39 1.96
N SER A 234 9.58 -9.67 1.76
CA SER A 234 10.22 -10.87 2.33
C SER A 234 10.35 -10.82 3.85
N GLN A 235 10.34 -9.63 4.46
CA GLN A 235 10.35 -9.47 5.91
C GLN A 235 9.05 -9.99 6.55
N TRP A 236 7.89 -9.75 5.92
CA TRP A 236 6.62 -10.34 6.37
C TRP A 236 6.67 -11.87 6.40
N VAL A 237 7.29 -12.49 5.38
CA VAL A 237 7.50 -13.95 5.35
C VAL A 237 8.39 -14.38 6.51
N ARG A 238 9.47 -13.64 6.77
CA ARG A 238 10.43 -13.96 7.85
C ARG A 238 9.84 -13.84 9.24
N ASP A 239 8.95 -12.88 9.46
CA ASP A 239 8.43 -12.56 10.79
C ASP A 239 7.15 -13.31 11.14
N TYR A 240 6.35 -13.65 10.13
CA TYR A 240 5.02 -14.25 10.30
C TYR A 240 4.89 -15.63 9.67
N GLY A 241 5.72 -16.01 8.70
CA GLY A 241 5.61 -17.29 8.01
C GLY A 241 4.59 -17.31 6.88
N ILE A 242 4.43 -16.18 6.17
CA ILE A 242 3.53 -16.09 5.01
C ILE A 242 3.96 -17.10 3.93
N ASP A 243 3.00 -17.90 3.45
CA ASP A 243 3.27 -19.08 2.63
C ASP A 243 3.46 -18.77 1.14
N GLY A 244 2.99 -17.62 0.70
CA GLY A 244 3.12 -17.18 -0.69
C GLY A 244 2.51 -15.83 -0.97
N PHE A 245 2.65 -15.41 -2.22
CA PHE A 245 2.10 -14.15 -2.70
C PHE A 245 1.24 -14.38 -3.94
N ARG A 246 0.09 -13.72 -3.98
CA ARG A 246 -0.63 -13.42 -5.22
C ARG A 246 -0.09 -12.09 -5.71
N VAL A 247 0.48 -12.08 -6.92
CA VAL A 247 1.10 -10.89 -7.49
C VAL A 247 0.10 -10.12 -8.33
N ASP A 248 -0.14 -8.86 -7.99
CA ASP A 248 -0.99 -7.97 -8.78
C ASP A 248 -0.25 -7.41 -9.99
N THR A 249 -0.99 -7.13 -11.08
CA THR A 249 -0.45 -6.44 -12.27
C THR A 249 0.84 -7.05 -12.85
N ALA A 250 1.04 -8.37 -12.74
CA ALA A 250 2.31 -9.03 -13.04
C ALA A 250 2.97 -8.66 -14.39
N LYS A 251 2.18 -8.34 -15.41
CA LYS A 251 2.66 -7.94 -16.75
C LYS A 251 3.33 -6.56 -16.79
N HIS A 252 3.12 -5.75 -15.76
CA HIS A 252 3.58 -4.36 -15.67
C HIS A 252 4.86 -4.19 -14.84
N VAL A 253 5.35 -5.27 -14.24
CA VAL A 253 6.62 -5.31 -13.53
C VAL A 253 7.54 -6.31 -14.22
N GLU A 254 8.80 -5.95 -14.43
CA GLU A 254 9.74 -6.77 -15.16
C GLU A 254 10.02 -8.10 -14.44
N LEU A 255 10.14 -9.20 -15.21
CA LEU A 255 10.36 -10.55 -14.66
C LEU A 255 11.53 -10.63 -13.65
N PRO A 256 12.67 -9.93 -13.84
CA PRO A 256 13.73 -9.87 -12.84
C PRO A 256 13.27 -9.43 -11.44
N ALA A 257 12.36 -8.47 -11.30
CA ALA A 257 11.86 -8.05 -9.99
C ALA A 257 11.06 -9.17 -9.31
N TRP A 258 10.20 -9.87 -10.05
CA TRP A 258 9.48 -11.04 -9.52
C TRP A 258 10.42 -12.18 -9.13
N GLN A 259 11.48 -12.41 -9.91
CA GLN A 259 12.47 -13.43 -9.60
C GLN A 259 13.30 -13.09 -8.35
N GLN A 260 13.58 -11.82 -8.12
CA GLN A 260 14.23 -11.34 -6.90
C GLN A 260 13.31 -11.56 -5.69
N LEU A 261 12.05 -11.11 -5.74
CA LEU A 261 11.06 -11.34 -4.68
C LEU A 261 10.94 -12.83 -4.35
N LYS A 262 10.81 -13.68 -5.38
CA LYS A 262 10.73 -15.13 -5.20
C LYS A 262 11.95 -15.69 -4.47
N THR A 263 13.15 -15.25 -4.84
CA THR A 263 14.40 -15.72 -4.24
C THR A 263 14.46 -15.35 -2.76
N GLU A 264 14.23 -14.07 -2.44
CA GLU A 264 14.30 -13.55 -1.08
C GLU A 264 13.21 -14.13 -0.18
N ALA A 265 11.95 -14.15 -0.64
CA ALA A 265 10.83 -14.70 0.11
C ALA A 265 10.99 -16.21 0.35
N SER A 266 11.53 -16.95 -0.63
CA SER A 266 11.82 -18.38 -0.45
C SER A 266 12.93 -18.60 0.59
N SER A 267 13.92 -17.70 0.68
CA SER A 267 14.92 -17.77 1.75
C SER A 267 14.32 -17.46 3.11
N ALA A 268 13.54 -16.37 3.20
CA ALA A 268 12.82 -15.99 4.40
C ALA A 268 11.93 -17.11 4.93
N LEU A 269 11.18 -17.81 4.06
CA LEU A 269 10.33 -18.92 4.48
C LEU A 269 11.14 -20.11 5.01
N ARG A 270 12.29 -20.41 4.39
CA ARG A 270 13.20 -21.45 4.90
C ARG A 270 13.79 -21.07 6.25
N GLU A 271 14.14 -19.82 6.46
CA GLU A 271 14.63 -19.29 7.73
C GLU A 271 13.56 -19.38 8.81
N TRP A 272 12.34 -18.89 8.53
CA TRP A 272 11.21 -18.97 9.44
C TRP A 272 10.92 -20.41 9.87
N LYS A 273 10.81 -21.36 8.91
CA LYS A 273 10.58 -22.79 9.22
C LYS A 273 11.65 -23.42 10.12
N LYS A 274 12.91 -22.99 10.00
CA LYS A 274 13.99 -23.46 10.89
C LYS A 274 13.83 -22.94 12.32
N LEU A 275 13.33 -21.72 12.47
CA LEU A 275 13.11 -21.08 13.77
C LEU A 275 11.80 -21.52 14.43
N THR A 276 10.84 -22.03 13.65
CA THR A 276 9.51 -22.45 14.13
C THR A 276 9.14 -23.88 13.70
N PRO A 277 9.90 -24.92 14.10
CA PRO A 277 9.73 -26.30 13.60
C PRO A 277 8.39 -26.96 13.98
N THR A 278 7.62 -26.35 14.90
CA THR A 278 6.30 -26.83 15.32
C THR A 278 5.15 -26.06 14.68
N LYS A 279 5.43 -25.05 13.83
CA LYS A 279 4.43 -24.25 13.12
C LYS A 279 4.50 -24.58 11.62
N HIS A 280 3.57 -25.41 11.14
CA HIS A 280 3.47 -25.89 9.76
C HIS A 280 2.02 -26.01 9.32
#